data_AF-A0A7C2ZFT7-F1
#
_entry.id   AF-A0A7C2ZFT7-F1
#
_cell.length_a   1.000
_cell.length_b   1.000
_cell.length_c   1.000
_cell.angle_alpha   90.00
_cell.angle_beta   90.00
_cell.angle_gamma   90.00
#
_symmetry.space_group_name_H-M   'P 1'
#
loop_
_entity.id
_entity.type
_entity.pdbx_description
1 polymer ?
#
loop_
_entity_poly.entity_id
_entity_poly.type
_entity_poly.pdbx_seq_one_letter_code
_entity_poly.pdbx_strand_id
1 'polypeptide(L)'
;MESEALTAEFRAELKSEIEALEQAAYERGKADGSTAERERIKSVEAQAVPGHEALIAELKFDGKTTGPEAAVKVLAAEKEKRAKTLADLRADAPAPVPHAEAPAPADAPEEQQAAATVEQARKAGLVR
;
A
#
# COMPACT_ATOMS: atom_id res chain seq x y z
N MET A 1 -25.60 69.47 22.11
CA MET A 1 -26.67 68.51 21.77
C MET A 1 -26.43 67.90 20.39
N GLU A 2 -26.24 68.68 19.32
CA GLU A 2 -25.98 68.13 17.96
C GLU A 2 -24.69 67.30 17.85
N SER A 3 -23.59 67.72 18.47
CA SER A 3 -22.33 66.95 18.46
C SER A 3 -22.42 65.61 19.18
N GLU A 4 -23.23 65.53 20.24
CA GLU A 4 -23.43 64.32 21.02
C GLU A 4 -24.31 63.31 20.26
N ALA A 5 -25.35 63.80 19.59
CA ALA A 5 -26.20 63.01 18.69
C ALA A 5 -25.40 62.39 17.53
N LEU A 6 -24.56 63.18 16.86
CA LEU A 6 -23.69 62.68 15.77
C LEU A 6 -22.74 61.57 16.24
N THR A 7 -22.23 61.66 17.48
CA THR A 7 -21.40 60.58 18.04
C THR A 7 -22.19 59.34 18.43
N ALA A 8 -23.46 59.48 18.81
CA ALA A 8 -24.32 58.34 19.14
C ALA A 8 -24.71 57.56 17.89
N GLU A 9 -25.02 58.27 16.79
CA GLU A 9 -25.28 57.68 15.48
C GLU A 9 -24.06 56.93 14.95
N PHE A 10 -22.87 57.55 15.00
CA PHE A 10 -21.63 56.89 14.58
C PHE A 10 -21.32 55.63 15.40
N ARG A 11 -21.55 55.65 16.72
CA ARG A 11 -21.38 54.45 17.56
C ARG A 11 -22.40 53.37 17.23
N ALA A 12 -23.64 53.73 16.92
CA ALA A 12 -24.66 52.79 16.51
C ALA A 12 -24.32 52.12 15.17
N GLU A 13 -23.83 52.90 14.21
CA GLU A 13 -23.37 52.39 12.92
C GLU A 13 -22.16 51.45 13.10
N LEU A 14 -21.14 51.88 13.85
CA LEU A 14 -19.96 51.04 14.12
C LEU A 14 -20.35 49.73 14.79
N LYS A 15 -21.31 49.76 15.72
CA LYS A 15 -21.81 48.55 16.37
C LYS A 15 -22.50 47.62 15.36
N SER A 16 -23.34 48.17 14.48
CA SER A 16 -23.99 47.42 13.40
C SER A 16 -22.96 46.77 12.46
N GLU A 17 -21.92 47.50 12.07
CA GLU A 17 -20.83 46.98 11.25
C GLU A 17 -20.05 45.85 11.95
N ILE A 18 -19.76 46.00 13.24
CA ILE A 18 -19.08 44.94 14.02
C ILE A 18 -19.94 43.68 14.08
N GLU A 19 -21.23 43.81 14.37
CA GLU A 19 -22.16 42.68 14.41
C GLU A 19 -22.26 41.98 13.03
N ALA A 20 -22.26 42.76 11.94
CA ALA A 20 -22.24 42.23 10.58
C ALA A 20 -20.92 41.48 10.26
N LEU A 21 -19.78 42.02 10.71
CA LEU A 21 -18.47 41.39 10.53
C LEU A 21 -18.32 40.11 11.35
N GLU A 22 -18.80 40.09 12.60
CA GLU A 22 -18.81 38.90 13.45
C GLU A 22 -19.64 37.78 12.82
N GLN A 23 -20.83 38.11 12.31
CA GLN A 23 -21.68 37.16 11.62
C GLN A 23 -21.01 36.62 10.35
N ALA A 24 -20.43 37.50 9.54
CA ALA A 24 -19.72 37.09 8.32
C ALA A 24 -18.51 36.19 8.63
N ALA A 25 -17.75 36.50 9.68
CA ALA A 25 -16.61 35.70 10.14
C ALA A 25 -17.05 34.32 10.66
N TYR A 26 -18.14 34.26 11.42
CA TYR A 26 -18.71 33.01 11.92
C TYR A 26 -19.14 32.09 10.78
N GLU A 27 -19.91 32.61 9.82
CA GLU A 27 -20.38 31.82 8.67
C GLU A 27 -19.21 31.32 7.83
N ARG A 28 -18.19 32.16 7.61
CA ARG A 28 -16.96 31.77 6.92
C ARG A 28 -16.23 30.65 7.67
N GLY A 29 -15.98 30.82 8.97
CA GLY A 29 -15.26 29.82 9.76
C GLY A 29 -15.99 28.48 9.81
N LYS A 30 -17.33 28.50 9.88
CA LYS A 30 -18.17 27.30 9.81
C LYS A 30 -18.07 26.60 8.44
N ALA A 31 -18.12 27.37 7.35
CA ALA A 31 -17.99 26.83 5.99
C ALA A 31 -16.59 26.25 5.75
N ASP A 32 -15.54 26.99 6.11
CA ASP A 32 -14.13 26.58 5.94
C ASP A 32 -13.84 25.33 6.78
N GLY A 33 -14.26 25.31 8.05
CA GLY A 33 -14.06 24.17 8.94
C GLY A 33 -14.80 22.91 8.50
N SER A 34 -16.08 23.03 8.10
CA SER A 34 -16.83 21.88 7.59
C SER A 34 -16.28 21.34 6.26
N THR A 35 -15.74 22.22 5.41
CA THR A 35 -15.07 21.82 4.17
C THR A 35 -13.77 21.09 4.46
N ALA A 36 -12.90 21.67 5.29
CA ALA A 36 -11.62 21.09 5.67
C ALA A 36 -11.79 19.71 6.33
N GLU A 37 -12.73 19.55 7.25
CA GLU A 37 -12.97 18.27 7.92
C GLU A 37 -13.48 17.21 6.95
N ARG A 38 -14.39 17.58 6.03
CA ARG A 38 -14.86 16.65 5.00
C ARG A 38 -13.75 16.22 4.05
N GLU A 39 -12.88 17.14 3.66
CA GLU A 39 -11.72 16.82 2.81
C GLU A 39 -10.74 15.90 3.54
N ARG A 40 -10.49 16.14 4.84
CA ARG A 40 -9.68 15.24 5.68
C ARG A 40 -10.28 13.83 5.70
N ILE A 41 -11.57 13.70 6.02
CA ILE A 41 -12.27 12.40 6.05
C ILE A 41 -12.17 11.68 4.70
N LYS A 42 -12.44 12.38 3.59
CA LYS A 42 -12.30 11.81 2.24
C LYS A 42 -10.88 11.35 1.95
N SER A 43 -9.88 12.12 2.37
CA SER A 43 -8.47 11.77 2.16
C SER A 43 -8.06 10.50 2.91
N VAL A 44 -8.65 10.27 4.10
CA VAL A 44 -8.47 9.05 4.90
C VAL A 44 -9.23 7.89 4.25
N GLU A 45 -10.50 8.07 3.87
CA GLU A 45 -11.30 7.02 3.21
C GLU A 45 -10.68 6.55 1.89
N ALA A 46 -10.02 7.45 1.15
CA ALA A 46 -9.32 7.12 -0.08
C ALA A 46 -8.15 6.12 0.12
N GLN A 47 -7.69 5.90 1.35
CA GLN A 47 -6.64 4.92 1.66
C GLN A 47 -7.20 3.51 1.95
N ALA A 48 -8.50 3.28 1.76
CA ALA A 48 -9.11 1.99 2.02
C ALA A 48 -8.55 0.87 1.13
N VAL A 49 -8.23 -0.25 1.77
CA VAL A 49 -7.76 -1.49 1.14
C VAL A 49 -8.61 -2.64 1.70
N PRO A 50 -9.02 -3.62 0.87
CA PRO A 50 -9.85 -4.74 1.32
C PRO A 50 -9.30 -5.47 2.55
N GLY A 51 -10.13 -5.63 3.58
CA GLY A 51 -9.79 -6.26 4.85
C GLY A 51 -9.20 -5.31 5.90
N HIS A 52 -9.09 -4.01 5.62
CA HIS A 52 -8.66 -2.97 6.58
C HIS A 52 -9.75 -1.89 6.80
N GLU A 53 -11.02 -2.20 6.53
CA GLU A 53 -12.15 -1.27 6.63
C GLU A 53 -12.33 -0.74 8.06
N ALA A 54 -12.11 -1.59 9.07
CA ALA A 54 -12.19 -1.21 10.48
C ALA A 54 -11.14 -0.16 10.85
N LEU A 55 -9.90 -0.33 10.36
CA LEU A 55 -8.83 0.64 10.58
C LEU A 55 -9.17 2.00 9.94
N ILE A 56 -9.67 2.01 8.71
CA ILE A 56 -10.11 3.26 8.07
C ILE A 56 -11.24 3.94 8.84
N ALA A 57 -12.21 3.16 9.35
CA ALA A 57 -13.30 3.70 10.16
C ALA A 57 -12.80 4.36 11.45
N GLU A 58 -11.83 3.74 12.15
CA GLU A 58 -11.19 4.34 13.31
C GLU A 58 -10.49 5.65 12.96
N LEU A 59 -9.66 5.64 11.91
CA LEU A 59 -8.81 6.77 11.54
C LEU A 59 -9.61 7.97 11.02
N LYS A 60 -10.71 7.75 10.30
CA LYS A 60 -11.49 8.88 9.76
C LYS A 60 -12.25 9.63 10.85
N PHE A 61 -12.58 8.98 11.97
CA PHE A 61 -13.33 9.58 13.08
C PHE A 61 -12.47 10.00 14.28
N ASP A 62 -11.14 9.83 14.23
CA ASP A 62 -10.25 10.21 15.33
C ASP A 62 -9.97 11.73 15.46
N GLY A 63 -10.43 12.51 14.48
CA GLY A 63 -10.31 13.98 14.44
C GLY A 63 -8.91 14.53 14.19
N LYS A 64 -7.91 13.69 13.91
CA LYS A 64 -6.51 14.13 13.77
C LYS A 64 -5.73 13.47 12.64
N THR A 65 -6.07 12.23 12.27
CA THR A 65 -5.33 11.50 11.22
C THR A 65 -5.62 12.14 9.86
N THR A 66 -4.56 12.41 9.11
CA THR A 66 -4.61 12.87 7.72
C THR A 66 -4.54 11.71 6.74
N GLY A 67 -4.90 11.93 5.47
CA GLY A 67 -4.79 10.92 4.41
C GLY A 67 -3.40 10.27 4.32
N PRO A 68 -2.29 11.04 4.28
CA PRO A 68 -0.94 10.46 4.25
C PRO A 68 -0.61 9.60 5.47
N GLU A 69 -1.01 10.02 6.68
CA GLU A 69 -0.81 9.23 7.90
C GLU A 69 -1.64 7.94 7.89
N ALA A 70 -2.87 8.00 7.38
CA ALA A 70 -3.71 6.82 7.18
C ALA A 70 -3.06 5.85 6.19
N ALA A 71 -2.48 6.34 5.10
CA ALA A 71 -1.77 5.51 4.12
C ALA A 71 -0.61 4.75 4.76
N VAL A 72 0.20 5.44 5.60
CA VAL A 72 1.31 4.81 6.33
C VAL A 72 0.80 3.71 7.28
N LYS A 73 -0.28 3.98 8.02
CA LYS A 73 -0.88 3.00 8.96
C LYS A 73 -1.43 1.78 8.22
N VAL A 74 -2.15 1.97 7.12
CA VAL A 74 -2.69 0.87 6.30
C VAL A 74 -1.56 0.04 5.68
N LEU A 75 -0.51 0.68 5.15
CA LEU A 75 0.65 -0.04 4.61
C LEU A 75 1.37 -0.86 5.68
N ALA A 76 1.46 -0.37 6.92
CA ALA A 76 2.02 -1.12 8.03
C ALA A 76 1.16 -2.36 8.35
N ALA A 77 -0.16 -2.19 8.51
CA ALA A 77 -1.09 -3.28 8.77
C ALA A 77 -1.08 -4.34 7.65
N GLU A 78 -0.99 -3.92 6.40
CA GLU A 78 -0.92 -4.81 5.25
C GLU A 78 0.40 -5.61 5.21
N LYS A 79 1.53 -4.98 5.55
CA LYS A 79 2.82 -5.68 5.67
C LYS A 79 2.78 -6.75 6.77
N GLU A 80 2.18 -6.42 7.91
CA GLU A 80 2.01 -7.36 9.02
C GLU A 80 1.14 -8.56 8.61
N LYS A 81 -0.02 -8.28 7.99
CA LYS A 81 -0.92 -9.32 7.47
C LYS A 81 -0.19 -10.26 6.51
N ARG A 82 0.59 -9.72 5.56
CA ARG A 82 1.37 -10.51 4.60
C ARG A 82 2.45 -11.35 5.27
N ALA A 83 3.16 -10.80 6.25
CA ALA A 83 4.17 -11.53 7.01
C ALA A 83 3.55 -12.72 7.75
N LYS A 84 2.39 -12.52 8.37
CA LYS A 84 1.63 -13.58 9.03
C LYS A 84 1.17 -14.65 8.04
N THR A 85 0.52 -14.25 6.94
CA THR A 85 0.08 -15.19 5.91
C THR A 85 1.24 -16.02 5.35
N LEU A 86 2.41 -15.41 5.16
CA LEU A 86 3.59 -16.14 4.71
C LEU A 86 4.09 -17.16 5.75
N ALA A 87 4.01 -16.83 7.05
CA ALA A 87 4.35 -17.77 8.11
C ALA A 87 3.35 -18.94 8.16
N ASP A 88 2.05 -18.64 8.07
CA ASP A 88 0.98 -19.64 8.06
C ASP A 88 1.13 -20.59 6.85
N LEU A 89 1.36 -20.04 5.66
CA LEU A 89 1.60 -20.84 4.44
C LEU A 89 2.83 -21.76 4.56
N ARG A 90 3.88 -21.33 5.27
CA ARG A 90 5.07 -22.17 5.50
C ARG A 90 4.81 -23.26 6.53
N ALA A 91 4.00 -22.97 7.55
CA ALA A 91 3.62 -23.93 8.57
C ALA A 91 2.69 -25.01 8.00
N ASP A 92 1.79 -24.62 7.10
CA ASP A 92 0.84 -25.52 6.44
C ASP A 92 1.45 -26.31 5.26
N ALA A 93 2.65 -25.93 4.79
CA ALA A 93 3.26 -26.57 3.63
C ALA A 93 3.67 -28.02 3.94
N PRO A 94 3.21 -29.01 3.15
CA PRO A 94 3.69 -30.38 3.27
C PRO A 94 5.16 -30.48 2.87
N ALA A 95 5.84 -31.50 3.39
CA ALA A 95 7.22 -31.77 3.02
C ALA A 95 7.35 -31.97 1.49
N PRO A 96 8.39 -31.42 0.84
CA PRO A 96 8.65 -31.67 -0.57
C PRO A 96 8.75 -33.18 -0.85
N VAL A 97 8.12 -33.64 -1.94
CA VAL A 97 8.34 -35.01 -2.40
C VAL A 97 9.80 -35.18 -2.87
N PRO A 98 10.42 -36.35 -2.65
CA PRO A 98 11.76 -36.63 -3.16
C PRO A 98 11.81 -36.42 -4.68
N HIS A 99 12.92 -35.85 -5.17
CA HIS A 99 13.15 -35.79 -6.61
C HIS A 99 13.25 -37.21 -7.17
N ALA A 100 12.60 -37.45 -8.31
CA ALA A 100 12.78 -38.70 -9.04
C ALA A 100 14.24 -38.81 -9.49
N GLU A 101 14.83 -39.99 -9.32
CA GLU A 101 16.13 -40.29 -9.91
C GLU A 101 16.05 -40.06 -11.42
N ALA A 102 17.07 -39.39 -11.96
CA ALA A 102 17.20 -39.27 -13.41
C ALA A 102 17.21 -40.69 -13.99
N PRO A 103 16.46 -40.94 -15.09
CA PRO A 103 16.52 -42.24 -15.74
C PRO A 103 17.99 -42.57 -16.02
N ALA A 104 18.42 -43.77 -15.62
CA ALA A 104 19.74 -44.26 -15.93
C ALA A 104 19.98 -44.06 -17.44
N PRO A 105 21.20 -43.65 -17.85
CA PRO A 105 21.52 -43.62 -19.27
C PRO A 105 21.19 -45.01 -19.82
N ALA A 106 20.18 -45.09 -20.68
CA ALA A 106 20.01 -46.26 -21.52
C ALA A 106 21.36 -46.44 -22.21
N ASP A 107 21.96 -47.63 -22.03
CA ASP A 107 23.26 -47.98 -22.58
C ASP A 107 23.46 -47.29 -23.92
N ALA A 108 24.43 -46.38 -23.95
CA ALA A 108 24.79 -45.71 -25.18
C ALA A 108 25.05 -46.80 -26.23
N PRO A 109 24.47 -46.70 -27.44
CA PRO A 109 24.72 -47.68 -28.48
C PRO A 109 26.23 -47.78 -28.73
N GLU A 110 26.66 -48.99 -29.10
CA GLU A 110 28.01 -49.58 -29.17
C GLU A 110 29.08 -48.82 -30.00
N GLU A 111 28.97 -47.50 -30.20
CA GLU A 111 29.79 -46.74 -31.13
C GLU A 111 31.22 -46.49 -30.62
N GLN A 112 31.46 -46.59 -29.31
CA GLN A 112 32.80 -46.40 -28.71
C GLN A 112 33.64 -47.69 -28.66
N GLN A 113 33.02 -48.87 -28.74
CA GLN A 113 33.75 -50.15 -28.82
C GLN A 113 34.22 -50.48 -30.25
N ALA A 114 33.54 -49.96 -31.27
CA ALA A 114 33.95 -50.10 -32.67
C ALA A 114 35.21 -49.28 -33.00
N ALA A 115 35.37 -48.06 -32.45
CA ALA A 115 36.54 -47.23 -32.72
C ALA A 115 37.84 -47.81 -32.11
N ALA A 116 37.75 -48.41 -30.92
CA ALA A 116 38.90 -49.01 -30.23
C ALA A 116 39.41 -50.28 -30.93
N THR A 117 38.52 -51.07 -31.53
CA THR A 117 38.89 -52.32 -32.24
C THR A 117 39.48 -52.04 -33.63
N VAL A 118 39.00 -51.00 -34.34
CA VAL A 118 39.56 -50.59 -35.64
C VAL A 118 40.97 -49.98 -35.51
N GLU A 119 41.23 -49.19 -34.47
CA GLU A 119 42.58 -48.64 -34.23
C GLU A 119 43.59 -49.75 -33.87
N GLN A 120 43.18 -50.74 -33.07
CA GLN A 120 44.01 -51.90 -32.72
C GLN A 120 44.28 -52.80 -33.93
N ALA A 121 43.29 -53.02 -34.81
CA ALA A 121 43.46 -53.80 -36.05
C ALA A 121 44.38 -53.09 -37.07
N ARG A 122 44.36 -51.75 -37.11
CA ARG A 122 45.25 -50.93 -37.94
C ARG A 122 46.71 -50.96 -37.44
N LYS A 123 46.93 -50.91 -36.12
CA LYS A 123 48.27 -51.08 -35.53
C LYS A 123 48.83 -52.50 -35.70
N ALA A 124 47.96 -53.52 -35.75
CA ALA A 124 48.34 -54.91 -36.00
C ALA A 124 48.50 -55.26 -37.49
N GLY A 125 48.29 -54.31 -38.40
CA GLY A 125 48.48 -54.51 -39.85
C GLY A 125 47.47 -55.46 -40.50
N LEU A 126 46.34 -55.74 -39.85
CA LEU A 126 45.35 -56.73 -40.29
C LEU A 126 44.24 -56.13 -41.17
N VAL A 127 44.28 -54.82 -41.42
CA VAL A 127 43.38 -54.11 -42.34
C VAL A 127 44.27 -53.22 -43.23
N ARG A 128 44.15 -53.36 -44.55
CA ARG A 128 44.81 -52.46 -45.52
C ARG A 128 44.08 -51.13 -45.62
#